data_AF-A0A8T3Q133-F1
#
_entry.id   AF-A0A8T3Q133-F1
#
_cell.length_a   1.000
_cell.length_b   1.000
_cell.length_c   1.000
_cell.angle_alpha   90.00
_cell.angle_beta   90.00
_cell.angle_gamma   90.00
#
_symmetry.space_group_name_H-M   'P 1'
#
loop_
_entity.id
_entity.type
_entity.pdbx_description
1 polymer ?
#
loop_
_entity_poly.entity_id
_entity_poly.type
_entity_poly.pdbx_seq_one_letter_code
_entity_poly.pdbx_strand_id
1 'polypeptide(L)'
;MRIHRAIKGSTLLAVATSASLVASIILFAPDLLAPLAILAGAGFACAVGRARPSYGRRRGLPPGSLGLRSSLEALTDYHFYEKQARRHGPIFKTSQYYRPVVCVVGLSRAREFLRLHREQLSPAPLPINRLFTGGLLRFMEPDRHRVYRGLLQSCMTSQVIRDCEPFVVDQARVALSA
;
A
#
# COMPACT_ATOMS: atom_id res chain seq x y z
N MET A 1 -15.79 -12.37 20.17
CA MET A 1 -16.53 -11.18 20.69
C MET A 1 -15.70 -10.19 21.54
N ARG A 2 -14.36 -10.32 21.64
CA ARG A 2 -13.48 -9.37 22.39
C ARG A 2 -12.93 -8.21 21.55
N ILE A 3 -12.76 -8.40 20.24
CA ILE A 3 -12.13 -7.42 19.34
C ILE A 3 -13.02 -6.18 19.10
N HIS A 4 -14.34 -6.34 19.07
CA HIS A 4 -15.28 -5.22 18.89
C HIS A 4 -15.33 -4.23 20.06
N ARG A 5 -15.02 -4.65 21.29
CA ARG A 5 -14.97 -3.74 22.47
C ARG A 5 -13.71 -2.87 22.47
N ALA A 6 -12.57 -3.41 22.03
CA ALA A 6 -11.31 -2.66 21.97
C ALA A 6 -11.35 -1.51 20.94
N ILE A 7 -12.00 -1.73 19.79
CA ILE A 7 -12.16 -0.71 18.74
C ILE A 7 -13.14 0.41 19.16
N LYS A 8 -14.16 0.09 19.94
CA LYS A 8 -15.09 1.09 20.51
C LYS A 8 -14.42 1.95 21.60
N GLY A 9 -13.53 1.36 22.41
CA GLY A 9 -12.79 2.08 23.45
C GLY A 9 -11.81 3.11 22.89
N SER A 10 -11.07 2.76 21.82
CA SER A 10 -10.09 3.66 21.20
C SER A 10 -10.73 4.83 20.44
N THR A 11 -11.90 4.62 19.84
CA THR A 11 -12.64 5.66 19.13
C THR A 11 -13.28 6.67 20.08
N LEU A 12 -13.86 6.22 21.19
CA LEU A 12 -14.36 7.10 22.26
C LEU A 12 -13.26 7.95 22.89
N LEU A 13 -12.09 7.37 23.16
CA LEU A 13 -10.96 8.11 23.72
C LEU A 13 -10.45 9.18 22.75
N ALA A 14 -10.36 8.85 21.46
CA ALA A 14 -9.95 9.80 20.42
C ALA A 14 -10.95 10.95 20.27
N VAL A 15 -12.26 10.69 20.34
CA VAL A 15 -13.29 11.74 20.27
C VAL A 15 -13.21 12.64 21.51
N ALA A 16 -13.04 12.06 22.70
CA ALA A 16 -12.92 12.82 23.94
C ALA A 16 -11.68 13.71 23.96
N THR A 17 -10.51 13.21 23.51
CA THR A 17 -9.28 14.02 23.43
C THR A 17 -9.41 15.13 22.38
N SER A 18 -10.05 14.84 21.24
CA SER A 18 -10.34 15.85 20.22
C SER A 18 -11.23 16.96 20.76
N ALA A 19 -12.30 16.59 21.48
CA ALA A 19 -13.25 17.54 22.06
C ALA A 19 -12.60 18.41 23.15
N SER A 20 -11.80 17.82 24.03
CA SER A 20 -11.07 18.55 25.06
C SER A 20 -10.05 19.51 24.46
N LEU A 21 -9.32 19.12 23.40
CA LEU A 21 -8.39 20.01 22.71
C LEU A 21 -9.10 21.21 22.10
N VAL A 22 -10.24 20.99 21.43
CA VAL A 22 -11.06 22.07 20.86
C VAL A 22 -11.59 22.98 21.96
N ALA A 23 -12.09 22.43 23.07
CA ALA A 23 -12.57 23.21 24.21
C ALA A 23 -11.46 24.06 24.85
N SER A 24 -10.25 23.51 25.00
CA SER A 24 -9.09 24.26 25.48
C SER A 24 -8.70 25.40 24.53
N ILE A 25 -8.74 25.19 23.22
CA ILE A 25 -8.45 26.26 22.25
C ILE A 25 -9.51 27.37 22.35
N ILE A 26 -10.79 27.01 22.49
CA ILE A 26 -11.89 27.97 22.66
C ILE A 26 -11.70 28.83 23.92
N LEU A 27 -11.31 28.23 25.05
CA LEU A 27 -11.19 28.92 26.33
C LEU A 27 -9.92 29.75 26.48
N PHE A 28 -8.79 29.29 25.94
CA PHE A 28 -7.47 29.87 26.23
C PHE A 28 -6.84 30.63 25.04
N ALA A 29 -7.29 30.40 23.82
CA ALA A 29 -6.75 31.05 22.63
C ALA A 29 -7.78 31.15 21.48
N PRO A 30 -8.90 31.88 21.69
CA PRO A 30 -10.00 31.94 20.72
C PRO A 30 -9.57 32.51 19.36
N ASP A 31 -8.55 33.38 19.34
CA ASP A 31 -7.98 33.95 18.12
C ASP A 31 -7.35 32.89 17.19
N LEU A 32 -7.02 31.70 17.72
CA LEU A 32 -6.50 30.57 16.94
C LEU A 32 -7.59 29.77 16.23
N LEU A 33 -8.88 29.95 16.59
CA LEU A 33 -9.96 29.17 15.98
C LEU A 33 -10.13 29.47 14.50
N ALA A 34 -10.13 30.76 14.13
CA ALA A 34 -10.26 31.19 12.74
C ALA A 34 -9.12 30.65 11.84
N PRO A 35 -7.82 30.84 12.17
CA PRO A 35 -6.75 30.30 11.33
C PRO A 35 -6.75 28.77 11.29
N LEU A 36 -7.06 28.09 12.40
CA LEU A 36 -7.17 26.62 12.39
C LEU A 36 -8.34 26.13 11.53
N ALA A 37 -9.49 26.79 11.57
CA ALA A 37 -10.64 26.48 10.73
C ALA A 37 -10.32 26.70 9.25
N ILE A 38 -9.63 27.80 8.91
CA ILE A 38 -9.17 28.07 7.55
C ILE A 38 -8.20 26.99 7.08
N LEU A 39 -7.21 26.62 7.90
CA LEU A 39 -6.25 25.57 7.58
C LEU A 39 -6.94 24.21 7.39
N ALA A 40 -7.88 23.86 8.26
CA ALA A 40 -8.67 22.63 8.15
C ALA A 40 -9.53 22.63 6.87
N GLY A 41 -10.19 23.74 6.57
CA GLY A 41 -10.98 23.92 5.36
C GLY A 41 -10.14 23.82 4.09
N ALA A 42 -8.97 24.47 4.06
CA ALA A 42 -8.01 24.40 2.96
C ALA A 42 -7.47 22.97 2.78
N GLY A 43 -7.13 22.30 3.89
CA GLY A 43 -6.69 20.90 3.89
C GLY A 43 -7.77 19.96 3.34
N PHE A 44 -9.02 20.14 3.76
CA PHE A 44 -10.16 19.38 3.25
C PHE A 44 -10.40 19.62 1.77
N ALA A 45 -10.41 20.88 1.32
CA ALA A 45 -10.55 21.24 -0.09
C ALA A 45 -9.43 20.61 -0.94
N CYS A 46 -8.19 20.63 -0.45
CA CYS A 46 -7.05 19.99 -1.10
C CYS A 46 -7.24 18.46 -1.19
N ALA A 47 -7.66 17.80 -0.11
CA ALA A 47 -7.92 16.37 -0.09
C ALA A 47 -9.04 15.96 -1.07
N VAL A 48 -10.14 16.71 -1.10
CA VAL A 48 -11.24 16.51 -2.06
C VAL A 48 -10.75 16.73 -3.49
N GLY A 49 -9.96 17.77 -3.73
CA GLY A 49 -9.35 18.05 -5.04
C GLY A 49 -8.49 16.89 -5.53
N ARG A 50 -7.65 16.33 -4.66
CA ARG A 50 -6.79 15.15 -4.95
C ARG A 50 -7.58 13.87 -5.18
N ALA A 51 -8.76 13.73 -4.58
CA ALA A 51 -9.61 12.55 -4.76
C ALA A 51 -10.31 12.52 -6.13
N ARG A 52 -10.35 13.64 -6.87
CA ARG A 52 -11.00 13.71 -8.18
C ARG A 52 -10.24 12.90 -9.23
N PRO A 53 -10.94 12.11 -10.08
CA PRO A 53 -10.31 11.36 -11.17
C PRO A 53 -9.40 12.20 -12.09
N SER A 54 -9.79 13.45 -12.36
CA SER A 54 -9.10 14.38 -13.24
C SER A 54 -7.91 15.10 -12.60
N TYR A 55 -7.64 14.89 -11.30
CA TYR A 55 -6.55 15.56 -10.60
C TYR A 55 -5.20 15.32 -11.30
N GLY A 56 -4.48 16.41 -11.62
CA GLY A 56 -3.18 16.34 -12.28
C GLY A 56 -3.19 15.89 -13.74
N ARG A 57 -4.35 15.84 -14.42
CA ARG A 57 -4.43 15.53 -15.87
C ARG A 57 -3.57 16.47 -16.71
N ARG A 58 -3.55 17.77 -16.38
CA ARG A 58 -2.69 18.77 -17.05
C ARG A 58 -1.18 18.53 -16.85
N ARG A 59 -0.81 17.73 -15.84
CA ARG A 59 0.57 17.32 -15.53
C ARG A 59 0.88 15.91 -16.05
N GLY A 60 0.02 15.34 -16.89
CA GLY A 60 0.19 13.99 -17.43
C GLY A 60 -0.14 12.85 -16.45
N LEU A 61 -0.78 13.12 -15.30
CA LEU A 61 -1.19 12.03 -14.41
C LEU A 61 -2.37 11.24 -15.01
N PRO A 62 -2.35 9.90 -14.89
CA PRO A 62 -3.46 9.07 -15.35
C PRO A 62 -4.74 9.32 -14.53
N PRO A 63 -5.92 8.96 -15.05
CA PRO A 63 -7.18 9.08 -14.30
C PRO A 63 -7.17 8.24 -13.01
N GLY A 64 -7.95 8.60 -12.01
CA GLY A 64 -8.09 7.86 -10.75
C GLY A 64 -8.02 8.75 -9.50
N SER A 65 -8.21 8.17 -8.31
CA SER A 65 -8.40 8.91 -7.06
C SER A 65 -7.23 8.77 -6.11
N LEU A 66 -6.65 9.88 -5.63
CA LEU A 66 -5.65 9.86 -4.56
C LEU A 66 -6.28 10.00 -3.16
N GLY A 67 -7.60 9.83 -3.04
CA GLY A 67 -8.31 9.96 -1.77
C GLY A 67 -7.99 8.84 -0.77
N LEU A 68 -8.13 9.13 0.52
CA LEU A 68 -7.91 8.17 1.61
C LEU A 68 -8.79 6.92 1.46
N ARG A 69 -10.04 7.11 1.04
CA ARG A 69 -10.98 6.01 0.77
C ARG A 69 -10.43 5.01 -0.24
N SER A 70 -9.82 5.48 -1.32
CA SER A 70 -9.19 4.63 -2.35
C SER A 70 -8.08 3.76 -1.75
N SER A 71 -7.30 4.30 -0.81
CA SER A 71 -6.25 3.54 -0.11
C SER A 71 -6.80 2.50 0.86
N LEU A 72 -7.95 2.76 1.49
CA LEU A 72 -8.60 1.80 2.37
C LEU A 72 -9.25 0.67 1.57
N GLU A 73 -9.96 1.01 0.49
CA GLU A 73 -10.57 0.02 -0.42
C GLU A 73 -9.49 -0.89 -1.04
N ALA A 74 -8.32 -0.36 -1.39
CA ALA A 74 -7.20 -1.17 -1.89
C ALA A 74 -6.67 -2.21 -0.89
N LEU A 75 -6.93 -2.03 0.42
CA LEU A 75 -6.51 -2.97 1.46
C LEU A 75 -7.59 -4.00 1.79
N THR A 76 -8.87 -3.66 1.61
CA THR A 76 -10.00 -4.49 2.03
C THR A 76 -10.70 -5.21 0.89
N ASP A 77 -10.62 -4.69 -0.33
CA ASP A 77 -11.29 -5.24 -1.51
C ASP A 77 -10.29 -5.94 -2.43
N TYR A 78 -10.38 -7.27 -2.47
CA TYR A 78 -9.55 -8.12 -3.32
C TYR A 78 -9.66 -7.74 -4.82
N HIS A 79 -10.82 -7.29 -5.27
CA HIS A 79 -11.08 -6.93 -6.66
C HIS A 79 -10.86 -5.44 -6.95
N PHE A 80 -10.29 -4.68 -6.02
CA PHE A 80 -10.10 -3.24 -6.13
C PHE A 80 -9.43 -2.83 -7.46
N TYR A 81 -8.29 -3.43 -7.79
CA TYR A 81 -7.51 -3.05 -8.98
C TYR A 81 -8.26 -3.37 -10.28
N GLU A 82 -9.02 -4.45 -10.30
CA GLU A 82 -9.86 -4.83 -11.45
C GLU A 82 -11.01 -3.81 -11.63
N LYS A 83 -11.73 -3.47 -10.56
CA LYS A 83 -12.81 -2.47 -10.58
C LYS A 83 -12.30 -1.11 -11.05
N GLN A 84 -11.16 -0.68 -10.53
CA GLN A 84 -10.55 0.59 -10.92
C GLN A 84 -10.06 0.59 -12.36
N ALA A 85 -9.49 -0.53 -12.84
CA ALA A 85 -9.10 -0.66 -14.24
C ALA A 85 -10.30 -0.60 -15.19
N ARG A 86 -11.42 -1.22 -14.84
CA ARG A 86 -12.67 -1.11 -15.62
C ARG A 86 -13.20 0.33 -15.63
N ARG A 87 -13.10 1.05 -14.52
CA ARG A 87 -13.64 2.41 -14.36
C ARG A 87 -12.79 3.49 -15.02
N HIS A 88 -11.47 3.38 -14.94
CA HIS A 88 -10.53 4.44 -15.33
C HIS A 88 -9.63 4.06 -16.50
N GLY A 89 -9.71 2.81 -16.97
CA GLY A 89 -8.78 2.25 -17.93
C GLY A 89 -7.64 1.50 -17.23
N PRO A 90 -6.85 0.72 -17.99
CA PRO A 90 -5.83 -0.19 -17.45
C PRO A 90 -4.62 0.50 -16.81
N ILE A 91 -4.51 1.83 -16.96
CA ILE A 91 -3.48 2.65 -16.31
C ILE A 91 -4.21 3.74 -15.53
N PHE A 92 -4.13 3.68 -14.20
CA PHE A 92 -4.84 4.62 -13.32
C PHE A 92 -3.99 4.98 -12.10
N LYS A 93 -4.26 6.12 -11.47
CA LYS A 93 -3.65 6.50 -10.19
C LYS A 93 -4.52 6.12 -9.00
N THR A 94 -3.88 5.73 -7.90
CA THR A 94 -4.54 5.53 -6.61
C THR A 94 -3.59 5.91 -5.47
N SER A 95 -4.04 5.78 -4.22
CA SER A 95 -3.18 5.80 -3.04
C SER A 95 -3.05 4.37 -2.50
N GLN A 96 -1.84 3.93 -2.17
CA GLN A 96 -1.58 2.66 -1.49
C GLN A 96 -0.65 2.93 -0.30
N TYR A 97 -1.03 2.48 0.89
CA TYR A 97 -0.34 2.83 2.14
C TYR A 97 -0.08 4.35 2.26
N TYR A 98 -1.11 5.15 1.95
CA TYR A 98 -1.04 6.62 1.95
C TYR A 98 -0.06 7.26 0.95
N ARG A 99 0.58 6.46 0.08
CA ARG A 99 1.47 6.97 -0.97
C ARG A 99 0.77 6.99 -2.31
N PRO A 100 0.92 8.06 -3.11
CA PRO A 100 0.38 8.09 -4.47
C PRO A 100 1.12 7.08 -5.34
N VAL A 101 0.37 6.27 -6.08
CA VAL A 101 0.91 5.25 -6.99
C VAL A 101 0.16 5.27 -8.31
N VAL A 102 0.83 4.82 -9.37
CA VAL A 102 0.22 4.50 -10.66
C VAL A 102 0.14 2.99 -10.79
N CYS A 103 -1.06 2.47 -11.04
CA CYS A 103 -1.32 1.06 -11.27
C CYS A 103 -1.36 0.78 -12.77
N VAL A 104 -0.63 -0.26 -13.17
CA VAL A 104 -0.65 -0.80 -14.54
C VAL A 104 -1.24 -2.20 -14.47
N VAL A 105 -2.43 -2.38 -15.03
CA VAL A 105 -3.19 -3.63 -14.96
C VAL A 105 -3.12 -4.39 -16.29
N GLY A 106 -3.00 -5.71 -16.20
CA GLY A 106 -2.91 -6.65 -17.31
C GLY A 106 -1.50 -7.20 -17.51
N LEU A 107 -1.38 -8.52 -17.57
CA LEU A 107 -0.10 -9.24 -17.57
C LEU A 107 0.83 -8.79 -18.71
N SER A 108 0.35 -8.79 -19.95
CA SER A 108 1.15 -8.40 -21.12
C SER A 108 1.65 -6.96 -21.02
N ARG A 109 0.79 -6.05 -20.55
CA ARG A 109 1.12 -4.63 -20.39
C ARG A 109 2.12 -4.40 -19.26
N ALA A 110 1.91 -5.05 -18.11
CA ALA A 110 2.82 -4.95 -16.98
C ALA A 110 4.20 -5.51 -17.34
N ARG A 111 4.25 -6.66 -18.03
CA ARG A 111 5.50 -7.26 -18.51
C ARG A 111 6.25 -6.33 -19.46
N GLU A 112 5.55 -5.74 -20.42
CA GLU A 112 6.16 -4.82 -21.38
C GLU A 112 6.65 -3.53 -20.72
N PHE A 113 5.85 -2.96 -19.81
CA PHE A 113 6.24 -1.77 -19.04
C PHE A 113 7.51 -2.03 -18.22
N LEU A 114 7.57 -3.14 -17.49
CA LEU A 114 8.74 -3.52 -16.71
C LEU A 114 9.97 -3.74 -17.59
N ARG A 115 9.80 -4.30 -18.79
CA ARG A 115 10.90 -4.53 -19.75
C ARG A 115 11.46 -3.21 -20.28
N LEU A 116 10.58 -2.31 -20.74
CA LEU A 116 10.96 -1.04 -21.36
C LEU A 116 11.57 -0.05 -20.37
N HIS A 117 11.09 -0.04 -19.12
CA HIS A 117 11.50 0.94 -18.11
C HIS A 117 12.38 0.37 -17.01
N ARG A 118 13.00 -0.80 -17.23
CA ARG A 118 13.79 -1.51 -16.21
C ARG A 118 14.89 -0.68 -15.53
N GLU A 119 15.46 0.30 -16.24
CA GLU A 119 16.53 1.17 -15.73
C GLU A 119 16.00 2.38 -14.96
N GLN A 120 14.72 2.71 -15.15
CA GLN A 120 14.04 3.85 -14.52
C GLN A 120 13.21 3.42 -13.30
N LEU A 121 13.06 2.11 -13.09
CA LEU A 121 12.25 1.54 -12.03
C LEU A 121 13.16 0.95 -10.95
N SER A 122 12.85 1.26 -9.70
CA SER A 122 13.42 0.61 -8.54
C SER A 122 12.33 -0.15 -7.77
N PRO A 123 12.69 -1.21 -7.04
CA PRO A 123 11.77 -1.83 -6.10
C PRO A 123 11.30 -0.81 -5.06
N ALA A 124 10.03 -0.85 -4.69
CA ALA A 124 9.48 -0.04 -3.61
C ALA A 124 9.40 -0.88 -2.32
N PRO A 125 10.42 -0.84 -1.43
CA PRO A 125 10.44 -1.68 -0.24
C PRO A 125 9.30 -1.36 0.72
N LEU A 126 8.63 -2.41 1.18
CA LEU A 126 7.72 -2.32 2.31
C LEU A 126 8.53 -2.20 3.63
N PRO A 127 7.95 -1.65 4.71
CA PRO A 127 8.65 -1.50 6.00
C PRO A 127 9.27 -2.80 6.53
N ILE A 128 8.67 -3.95 6.21
CA ILE A 128 9.18 -5.28 6.56
C ILE A 128 10.61 -5.56 6.05
N ASN A 129 11.06 -4.88 4.99
CA ASN A 129 12.42 -5.00 4.47
C ASN A 129 13.50 -4.71 5.53
N ARG A 130 13.18 -3.84 6.50
CA ARG A 130 14.10 -3.44 7.58
C ARG A 130 14.29 -4.51 8.64
N LEU A 131 13.44 -5.55 8.67
CA LEU A 131 13.54 -6.63 9.65
C LEU A 131 14.61 -7.67 9.30
N PHE A 132 15.17 -7.61 8.08
CA PHE A 132 16.15 -8.57 7.58
C PHE A 132 17.48 -7.87 7.35
N THR A 133 18.56 -8.42 7.94
CA THR A 133 19.92 -7.95 7.68
C THR A 133 20.25 -8.10 6.19
N GLY A 134 20.49 -6.98 5.51
CA GLY A 134 20.74 -6.97 4.06
C GLY A 134 19.49 -6.87 3.19
N GLY A 135 18.29 -6.84 3.77
CA GLY A 135 17.01 -6.70 3.08
C GLY A 135 16.51 -8.01 2.45
N LEU A 136 15.25 -7.99 2.03
CA LEU A 136 14.64 -9.07 1.26
C LEU A 136 15.19 -9.04 -0.17
N LEU A 137 15.39 -10.23 -0.77
CA LEU A 137 15.90 -10.38 -2.14
C LEU A 137 15.19 -9.44 -3.14
N ARG A 138 13.86 -9.34 -3.05
CA ARG A 138 13.02 -8.49 -3.92
C ARG A 138 13.38 -6.99 -3.89
N PHE A 139 14.00 -6.52 -2.82
CA PHE A 139 14.33 -5.11 -2.60
C PHE A 139 15.85 -4.85 -2.56
N MET A 140 16.67 -5.84 -2.93
CA MET A 140 18.12 -5.68 -2.99
C MET A 140 18.54 -4.84 -4.20
N GLU A 141 19.60 -4.05 -4.03
CA GLU A 141 20.28 -3.34 -5.12
C GLU A 141 20.82 -4.32 -6.18
N PRO A 142 20.96 -3.89 -7.46
CA PRO A 142 21.26 -4.78 -8.58
C PRO A 142 22.48 -5.70 -8.38
N ASP A 143 23.58 -5.18 -7.83
CA ASP A 143 24.82 -5.94 -7.65
C ASP A 143 24.67 -7.04 -6.59
N ARG A 144 24.09 -6.70 -5.44
CA ARG A 144 23.80 -7.67 -4.38
C ARG A 144 22.76 -8.69 -4.85
N HIS A 145 21.71 -8.20 -5.52
CA HIS A 145 20.67 -9.06 -6.09
C HIS A 145 21.26 -10.08 -7.06
N ARG A 146 22.22 -9.71 -7.92
CA ARG A 146 22.86 -10.64 -8.86
C ARG A 146 23.53 -11.81 -8.15
N VAL A 147 24.25 -11.55 -7.05
CA VAL A 147 24.92 -12.59 -6.24
C VAL A 147 23.90 -13.52 -5.58
N TYR A 148 22.97 -12.97 -4.80
CA TYR A 148 22.00 -13.78 -4.05
C TYR A 148 20.99 -14.50 -4.94
N ARG A 149 20.65 -13.92 -6.10
CA ARG A 149 19.82 -14.58 -7.11
C ARG A 149 20.49 -15.87 -7.61
N GLY A 150 21.79 -15.84 -7.90
CA GLY A 150 22.53 -17.02 -8.33
C GLY A 150 22.48 -18.14 -7.30
N LEU A 151 22.76 -17.81 -6.04
CA LEU A 151 22.72 -18.76 -4.92
C LEU A 151 21.32 -19.36 -4.70
N LEU A 152 20.28 -18.53 -4.72
CA LEU A 152 18.91 -19.03 -4.58
C LEU A 152 18.49 -19.90 -5.76
N GLN A 153 18.89 -19.55 -6.98
CA GLN A 153 18.61 -20.38 -8.15
C GLN A 153 19.30 -21.74 -8.09
N SER A 154 20.53 -21.83 -7.56
CA SER A 154 21.19 -23.12 -7.37
C SER A 154 20.51 -24.02 -6.33
N CYS A 155 19.81 -23.43 -5.36
CA CYS A 155 19.02 -24.18 -4.37
C CYS A 155 17.61 -24.55 -4.86
N MET A 156 17.11 -23.94 -5.95
CA MET A 156 15.74 -24.11 -6.44
C MET A 156 15.70 -24.87 -7.77
N THR A 157 16.62 -25.82 -7.96
CA THR A 157 16.63 -26.66 -9.17
C THR A 157 15.52 -27.70 -9.11
N SER A 158 15.11 -28.21 -10.28
CA SER A 158 14.10 -29.27 -10.35
C SER A 158 14.49 -30.52 -9.57
N GLN A 159 15.80 -30.80 -9.45
CA GLN A 159 16.28 -31.93 -8.66
C GLN A 159 16.06 -31.68 -7.16
N VAL A 160 16.52 -30.54 -6.64
CA VAL A 160 16.33 -30.20 -5.22
C VAL A 160 14.85 -30.18 -4.85
N ILE A 161 13.99 -29.64 -5.73
CA ILE A 161 12.53 -29.64 -5.50
C ILE A 161 11.98 -31.06 -5.39
N ARG A 162 12.38 -31.97 -6.29
CA ARG A 162 11.96 -33.39 -6.24
C ARG A 162 12.46 -34.08 -4.97
N ASP A 163 13.70 -33.81 -4.57
CA ASP A 163 14.29 -34.41 -3.37
C ASP A 163 13.57 -33.96 -2.09
N CYS A 164 12.99 -32.76 -2.09
CA CYS A 164 12.17 -32.24 -0.98
C CYS A 164 10.71 -32.75 -0.99
N GLU A 165 10.23 -33.35 -2.08
CA GLU A 165 8.83 -33.76 -2.23
C GLU A 165 8.34 -34.72 -1.13
N PRO A 166 9.09 -35.78 -0.74
CA PRO A 166 8.65 -36.69 0.32
C PRO A 166 8.43 -35.98 1.66
N PHE A 167 9.32 -35.04 2.01
CA PHE A 167 9.19 -34.24 3.23
C PHE A 167 7.93 -33.38 3.19
N VAL A 168 7.66 -32.69 2.07
CA VAL A 168 6.46 -31.85 1.92
C VAL A 168 5.18 -32.69 2.02
N VAL A 169 5.16 -33.88 1.41
CA VAL A 169 4.01 -34.80 1.48
C VAL A 169 3.78 -35.28 2.92
N ASP A 170 4.83 -35.62 3.64
CA ASP A 170 4.73 -36.05 5.05
C ASP A 170 4.15 -34.94 5.93
N GLN A 171 4.69 -33.72 5.83
CA GLN A 171 4.17 -32.57 6.59
C GLN A 171 2.71 -32.25 6.24
N ALA A 172 2.32 -32.40 4.96
CA ALA A 172 0.94 -32.22 4.54
C ALA A 172 0.01 -33.27 5.18
N ARG A 173 0.43 -34.53 5.28
CA ARG A 173 -0.37 -35.59 5.93
C ARG A 173 -0.55 -35.31 7.41
N VAL A 174 0.52 -34.94 8.11
CA VAL A 174 0.46 -34.58 9.54
C VAL A 174 -0.53 -33.44 9.75
N ALA A 175 -0.43 -32.36 8.95
CA ALA A 175 -1.31 -31.21 9.07
C ALA A 175 -2.79 -31.51 8.76
N LEU A 176 -3.08 -32.47 7.87
CA LEU A 176 -4.45 -32.88 7.54
C LEU A 176 -5.06 -33.85 8.55
N SER A 177 -4.22 -34.51 9.36
CA SER A 177 -4.66 -35.43 10.42
C SER A 177 -4.90 -34.76 11.78
N ALA A 178 -4.56 -33.47 11.91
CA ALA A 178 -4.73 -32.65 13.11
C ALA A 178 -6.03 -31.82 13.05
#